data_AF-A0A7I7UD60-F1
#
_entry.id   AF-A0A7I7UD60-F1
#
_cell.length_a   1.000
_cell.length_b   1.000
_cell.length_c   1.000
_cell.angle_alpha   90.00
_cell.angle_beta   90.00
_cell.angle_gamma   90.00
#
_symmetry.space_group_name_H-M   'P 1'
#
loop_
_entity.id
_entity.type
_entity.pdbx_description
1 polymer ?
#
loop_
_entity_poly.entity_id
_entity_poly.type
_entity_poly.pdbx_seq_one_letter_code
_entity_poly.pdbx_strand_id
1 'polypeptide(L)' 'MGDTHYRRYVEHRMRTHPGEPVLSERDYWRMRHAAADANPGARCC' A
#
# COMPACT_ATOMS: atom_id res chain seq x y z
N MET A 1 -2.79 17.95 4.08
CA MET A 1 -2.91 17.00 2.95
C MET A 1 -2.15 15.75 3.32
N GLY A 2 -2.89 14.65 3.48
CA GLY A 2 -2.52 13.55 4.37
C GLY A 2 -1.69 12.45 3.71
N ASP A 3 -0.39 12.45 3.99
CA ASP A 3 0.52 11.34 3.72
C ASP A 3 0.67 10.38 4.93
N THR A 4 -0.31 10.33 5.83
CA THR A 4 -0.30 9.36 6.94
C THR A 4 -0.52 7.92 6.47
N HIS A 5 -0.83 7.72 5.19
CA HIS A 5 -1.10 6.41 4.62
C HIS A 5 0.14 5.52 4.59
N TYR A 6 1.28 6.09 4.19
CA TYR A 6 2.55 5.38 4.23
C TYR A 6 2.97 5.05 5.67
N ARG A 7 2.81 6.01 6.58
CA ARG A 7 3.11 5.79 8.01
C ARG A 7 2.26 4.67 8.62
N ARG A 8 0.95 4.66 8.35
CA ARG A 8 0.04 3.58 8.77
C ARG A 8 0.43 2.24 8.15
N TYR A 9 0.86 2.22 6.88
CA TYR A 9 1.36 1.02 6.24
C TYR A 9 2.61 0.48 6.94
N VAL A 10 3.58 1.34 7.26
CA VAL A 10 4.79 0.94 8.00
C VAL A 10 4.45 0.43 9.39
N GLU A 11 3.61 1.14 10.15
CA GLU A 11 3.18 0.72 11.49
C GLU A 11 2.45 -0.64 11.44
N HIS A 12 1.60 -0.86 10.43
CA HIS A 12 0.92 -2.14 10.23
C HIS A 12 1.90 -3.23 9.81
N ARG A 13 2.80 -2.97 8.86
CA ARG A 13 3.76 -3.95 8.34
C ARG A 13 4.74 -4.38 9.44
N MET A 14 5.19 -3.45 10.28
CA MET A 14 6.05 -3.74 11.43
C MET A 14 5.35 -4.63 12.47
N ARG A 15 4.02 -4.50 12.62
CA ARG A 15 3.23 -5.35 13.53
C ARG A 15 2.95 -6.73 12.94
N THR A 16 2.61 -6.80 11.65
CA THR A 16 2.19 -8.04 11.00
C THR A 16 3.39 -8.89 10.54
N HIS A 17 4.48 -8.26 10.13
CA HIS A 17 5.69 -8.90 9.59
C HIS A 17 6.96 -8.29 10.21
N PRO A 18 7.23 -8.57 11.49
CA PRO A 18 8.48 -8.15 12.12
C PRO A 18 9.67 -8.81 11.42
N GLY A 19 10.54 -8.01 10.81
CA GLY A 19 11.80 -8.47 10.18
C GLY A 19 11.81 -8.47 8.65
N GLU A 20 10.68 -8.19 8.00
CA GLU A 20 10.64 -8.06 6.54
C GLU A 20 10.78 -6.58 6.14
N PRO A 21 11.59 -6.26 5.10
CA PRO A 21 11.78 -4.87 4.69
C PRO A 21 10.46 -4.24 4.25
N VAL A 22 10.15 -3.08 4.84
CA VAL A 22 9.01 -2.26 4.42
C VAL A 22 9.25 -1.73 3.01
N LEU A 23 8.22 -1.79 2.17
CA LEU A 23 8.24 -1.15 0.85
C LEU A 23 8.55 0.34 1.01
N SER A 24 9.41 0.89 0.15
CA SER A 24 9.60 2.33 0.07
C SER A 24 8.30 3.01 -0.35
N GLU A 25 8.15 4.29 -0.02
CA GLU A 25 6.93 5.06 -0.32
C GLU A 25 6.56 5.00 -1.81
N ARG A 26 7.55 5.09 -2.71
CA ARG A 26 7.36 4.92 -4.16
C ARG A 26 6.83 3.53 -4.55
N ASP A 27 7.38 2.46 -3.97
CA ASP A 27 6.94 1.10 -4.27
C ASP A 27 5.55 0.82 -3.68
N TYR A 28 5.25 1.38 -2.50
CA TYR A 28 3.91 1.34 -1.91
C TYR A 28 2.88 1.98 -2.83
N TRP A 29 3.15 3.18 -3.35
CA TRP A 29 2.27 3.85 -4.30
C TRP A 29 2.20 3.08 -5.63
N ARG A 30 3.31 2.56 -6.17
CA ARG A 30 3.29 1.73 -7.38
C ARG A 30 2.41 0.50 -7.19
N MET A 31 2.56 -0.22 -6.08
CA MET A 31 1.75 -1.40 -5.77
C MET A 31 0.27 -1.04 -5.60
N ARG A 32 -0.03 0.10 -4.97
CA ARG A 32 -1.40 0.57 -4.78
C ARG A 32 -2.05 1.00 -6.08
N HIS A 33 -1.33 1.72 -6.94
CA HIS A 33 -1.80 2.09 -8.27
C HIS A 33 -1.97 0.86 -9.15
N ALA A 34 -1.02 -0.08 -9.12
CA ALA A 34 -1.13 -1.36 -9.82
C ALA A 34 -2.31 -2.20 -9.31
N ALA A 35 -2.58 -2.21 -8.00
CA ALA A 35 -3.74 -2.88 -7.44
C ALA A 35 -5.06 -2.17 -7.81
N ALA A 36 -5.06 -0.84 -7.88
CA ALA A 36 -6.21 -0.06 -8.33
C ALA A 36 -6.47 -0.23 -9.85
N ASP A 37 -5.41 -0.37 -10.64
CA ASP A 37 -5.47 -0.64 -12.08
C ASP A 37 -5.85 -2.09 -12.38
N ALA A 38 -5.33 -3.05 -11.61
CA ALA A 38 -5.60 -4.49 -11.74
C ALA A 38 -6.97 -4.91 -11.15
N ASN A 39 -7.56 -4.09 -10.27
CA ASN A 39 -8.97 -4.21 -9.88
C ASN A 39 -9.81 -3.07 -10.50
N PRO A 40 -10.03 -3.05 -11.82
CA PRO A 40 -11.09 -2.22 -12.40
C PRO A 40 -12.49 -2.78 -12.05
N GLY A 41 -12.56 -3.93 -11.36
CA GLY A 41 -13.78 -4.67 -11.02
C GLY A 41 -14.79 -4.01 -10.08
N ALA A 42 -14.53 -2.81 -9.56
CA ALA A 42 -15.61 -1.94 -9.05
C ALA A 42 -16.44 -1.29 -10.20
N ARG A 43 -16.09 -1.57 -11.46
CA ARG A 43 -16.82 -1.15 -12.66
C ARG A 43 -17.34 -2.34 -13.47
N CYS A 44 -17.59 -3.49 -12.86
CA CYS A 44 -18.68 -4.31 -13.39
C CYS A 44 -19.93 -3.87 -12.66
N CYS A 45 -20.87 -3.33 -13.44
CA CYS A 45 -22.26 -3.70 -13.33
C CYS A 45 -22.85 -3.52 -11.91
#